data_AF-A0A7S2W3V5-F1
#
_entry.id   AF-A0A7S2W3V5-F1
#
_cell.length_a   1.000
_cell.length_b   1.000
_cell.length_c   1.000
_cell.angle_alpha   90.00
_cell.angle_beta   90.00
_cell.angle_gamma   90.00
#
_symmetry.space_group_name_H-M   'P 1'
#
loop_
_entity.id
_entity.type
_entity.pdbx_description
1 polymer ?
#
loop_
_entity_poly.entity_id
_entity_poly.type
_entity_poly.pdbx_seq_one_letter_code
_entity_poly.pdbx_strand_id
1 'polypeptide(L)'
;EEREQALAREKQEQEEREQALAREQQEREREQQEQEERERVEQEERERAEQEERKRAEQEEIATPIVQQDSGKLFLAVYSYDSEEAGDLEFIEGDEIKVLEEIDENWWRGECVRTGQTGIFPCNYVEESVNGTAASVDTGKAAEEEAERARAAEEEAERARAAEEEAERA
;
A
#
# COMPACT_ATOMS: atom_id res chain seq x y z
N GLU A 1 38.21 -47.85 -51.04
CA GLU A 1 38.64 -47.90 -49.63
C GLU A 1 39.22 -46.58 -49.12
N GLU A 2 40.41 -46.12 -49.53
CA GLU A 2 41.02 -44.91 -48.91
C GLU A 2 40.18 -43.62 -49.03
N ARG A 3 39.58 -43.37 -50.20
CA ARG A 3 38.69 -42.20 -50.42
C ARG A 3 37.42 -42.26 -49.56
N GLU A 4 36.93 -43.46 -49.31
CA GLU A 4 35.71 -43.70 -48.53
C GLU A 4 35.99 -43.52 -47.03
N GLN A 5 37.17 -43.97 -46.57
CA GLN A 5 37.65 -43.70 -45.21
C GLN A 5 37.92 -42.21 -44.97
N ALA A 6 38.44 -41.48 -45.96
CA ALA A 6 38.65 -40.04 -45.87
C ALA A 6 37.31 -39.29 -45.72
N LEU A 7 36.30 -39.64 -46.52
CA LEU A 7 34.95 -39.06 -46.41
C LEU A 7 34.28 -39.38 -45.08
N ALA A 8 34.47 -40.60 -44.55
CA ALA A 8 33.93 -40.98 -43.25
C ALA A 8 34.55 -40.16 -42.10
N ARG A 9 35.86 -39.89 -42.17
CA ARG A 9 36.54 -39.03 -41.18
C ARG A 9 36.08 -37.58 -41.26
N GLU A 10 35.99 -37.03 -42.47
CA GLU A 10 35.51 -35.65 -42.66
C GLU A 10 34.07 -35.48 -42.16
N LYS A 11 33.20 -36.46 -42.43
CA LYS A 11 31.83 -36.47 -41.92
C LYS A 11 31.79 -36.56 -40.39
N GLN A 12 32.62 -37.41 -39.78
CA GLN A 12 32.71 -37.51 -38.32
C GLN A 12 33.21 -36.20 -37.70
N GLU A 13 34.24 -35.58 -38.28
CA GLU A 13 34.74 -34.27 -37.83
C GLU A 13 33.69 -33.16 -37.99
N GLN A 14 32.87 -33.21 -39.04
CA GLN A 14 31.77 -32.28 -39.25
C GLN A 14 30.66 -32.48 -38.20
N GLU A 15 30.26 -33.72 -37.92
CA GLU A 15 29.27 -34.04 -36.88
C GLU A 15 29.78 -33.63 -35.48
N GLU A 16 31.06 -33.84 -35.18
CA GLU A 16 31.68 -33.40 -33.91
C GLU A 16 31.72 -31.88 -33.79
N ARG A 17 32.00 -31.15 -34.87
CA ARG A 17 31.95 -29.68 -34.90
C ARG A 17 30.54 -29.15 -34.70
N GLU A 18 29.56 -29.75 -35.36
CA GLU A 18 28.15 -29.38 -35.20
C GLU A 18 27.67 -29.66 -33.76
N GLN A 19 28.06 -30.79 -33.18
CA GLN A 19 27.77 -31.07 -31.77
C GLN A 19 28.46 -30.11 -30.80
N ALA A 20 29.71 -29.72 -31.09
CA ALA A 20 30.43 -28.74 -30.27
C ALA A 20 29.74 -27.37 -30.31
N LEU A 21 29.34 -26.91 -31.49
CA LEU A 21 28.59 -25.66 -31.65
C LEU A 21 27.23 -25.71 -30.95
N ALA A 22 26.51 -26.83 -31.04
CA ALA A 22 25.23 -27.00 -30.35
C ALA A 22 25.38 -26.95 -28.82
N ARG A 23 26.45 -27.54 -28.27
CA ARG A 23 26.75 -27.45 -26.83
C ARG A 23 27.12 -26.04 -26.41
N GLU A 24 27.94 -25.35 -27.19
CA GLU A 24 28.32 -23.96 -26.91
C GLU A 24 27.08 -23.04 -26.97
N GLN A 25 26.20 -23.24 -27.95
CA GLN A 25 24.95 -22.47 -28.03
C GLN A 25 24.04 -22.76 -26.84
N GLN A 26 23.89 -24.02 -26.43
CA GLN A 26 23.10 -24.41 -25.27
C GLN A 26 23.67 -23.83 -23.97
N GLU A 27 25.00 -23.79 -23.83
CA GLU A 27 25.68 -23.19 -22.67
C GLU A 27 25.43 -21.67 -22.63
N ARG A 28 25.58 -20.97 -23.76
CA ARG A 28 25.28 -19.54 -23.87
C ARG A 28 23.81 -19.22 -23.55
N GLU A 29 22.88 -20.03 -24.04
CA GLU A 29 21.45 -19.88 -23.74
C GLU A 29 21.15 -20.09 -22.26
N ARG A 30 21.81 -21.07 -21.63
CA ARG A 30 21.69 -21.30 -20.19
C ARG A 30 22.28 -20.16 -19.36
N GLU A 31 23.46 -19.68 -19.73
CA GLU A 31 24.09 -18.52 -19.07
C GLU A 31 23.23 -17.27 -19.21
N GLN A 32 22.62 -17.06 -20.38
CA GLN A 32 21.68 -15.97 -20.59
C GLN A 32 20.43 -16.11 -19.70
N GLN A 33 19.84 -17.31 -19.61
CA GLN A 33 18.70 -17.56 -18.71
C GLN A 33 19.08 -17.36 -17.23
N GLU A 34 20.24 -17.84 -16.81
CA GLU A 34 20.74 -17.64 -15.45
C GLU A 34 21.02 -16.16 -15.15
N GLN A 35 21.49 -15.39 -16.14
CA GLN A 35 21.67 -13.95 -16.01
C GLN A 35 20.32 -13.21 -15.94
N GLU A 36 19.37 -13.54 -16.82
CA GLU A 36 18.01 -12.97 -16.82
C GLU A 36 17.27 -13.29 -15.51
N GLU A 37 17.42 -14.51 -14.98
CA GLU A 37 16.85 -14.89 -13.68
C GLU A 37 17.47 -14.10 -12.53
N ARG A 38 18.80 -13.92 -12.54
CA ARG A 38 19.50 -13.09 -11.53
C ARG A 38 19.02 -11.64 -11.57
N GLU A 39 18.93 -11.05 -12.75
CA GLU A 39 18.44 -9.68 -12.93
C GLU A 39 16.98 -9.55 -12.49
N ARG A 40 16.13 -10.53 -12.79
CA ARG A 40 14.73 -10.58 -12.32
C ARG A 40 14.64 -10.63 -10.80
N VAL A 41 15.43 -11.47 -10.14
CA VAL A 41 15.46 -11.58 -8.67
C VAL A 41 15.95 -10.28 -8.03
N GLU A 42 17.02 -9.68 -8.56
CA GLU A 42 17.54 -8.41 -8.05
C GLU A 42 16.52 -7.27 -8.20
N GLN A 43 15.79 -7.24 -9.33
CA GLN A 43 14.72 -6.26 -9.52
C GLN A 43 13.57 -6.49 -8.53
N GLU A 44 13.14 -7.73 -8.33
CA GLU A 44 12.06 -8.08 -7.38
C GLU A 44 12.45 -7.72 -5.93
N GLU A 45 13.71 -7.96 -5.53
CA GLU A 45 14.23 -7.56 -4.22
C GLU A 45 14.27 -6.04 -4.05
N ARG A 46 14.69 -5.30 -5.09
CA ARG A 46 14.72 -3.84 -5.08
C ARG A 46 13.31 -3.25 -4.96
N GLU A 47 12.35 -3.76 -5.74
CA GLU A 47 10.95 -3.35 -5.68
C GLU A 47 10.35 -3.63 -4.31
N ARG A 48 10.65 -4.80 -3.72
CA ARG A 48 10.20 -5.14 -2.37
C ARG A 48 10.78 -4.20 -1.31
N ALA A 49 12.07 -3.87 -1.39
CA ALA A 49 12.72 -2.94 -0.48
C ALA A 49 12.13 -1.52 -0.60
N GLU A 50 11.86 -1.04 -1.82
CA GLU A 50 11.23 0.26 -2.07
C GLU A 50 9.80 0.29 -1.51
N GLN A 51 9.03 -0.79 -1.68
CA GLN A 51 7.70 -0.91 -1.08
C GLN A 51 7.75 -0.93 0.46
N GLU A 52 8.73 -1.61 1.06
CA GLU A 52 8.90 -1.64 2.50
C GLU A 52 9.30 -0.26 3.04
N GLU A 53 10.19 0.46 2.35
CA GLU A 53 10.55 1.83 2.69
C GLU A 53 9.35 2.78 2.57
N ARG A 54 8.55 2.65 1.51
CA ARG A 54 7.33 3.45 1.32
C ARG A 54 6.29 3.18 2.42
N LYS A 55 6.07 1.91 2.77
CA LYS A 55 5.17 1.54 3.88
C LYS A 55 5.68 2.05 5.22
N ARG A 56 6.99 2.00 5.45
CA ARG A 56 7.60 2.52 6.68
C ARG A 56 7.51 4.04 6.74
N ALA A 57 7.74 4.75 5.63
CA ALA A 57 7.60 6.20 5.56
C ALA A 57 6.15 6.62 5.81
N GLU A 58 5.18 5.90 5.24
CA GLU A 58 3.74 6.11 5.50
C GLU A 58 3.38 5.87 6.98
N GLN A 59 3.95 4.85 7.62
CA GLN A 59 3.78 4.62 9.06
C GLN A 59 4.52 5.64 9.95
N GLU A 60 5.64 6.21 9.47
CA GLU A 60 6.47 7.16 10.22
C GLU A 60 5.99 8.62 10.04
N GLU A 61 5.25 8.94 8.97
CA GLU A 61 4.58 10.24 8.77
C GLU A 61 3.50 10.53 9.85
N ILE A 62 2.95 9.49 10.47
CA ILE A 62 2.02 9.57 11.60
C ILE A 62 2.74 10.03 12.90
N ALA A 63 4.08 10.03 12.93
CA ALA A 63 4.89 10.21 14.15
C ALA A 63 5.77 11.47 14.18
N THR A 64 5.54 12.45 13.29
CA THR A 64 6.22 13.75 13.40
C THR A 64 5.52 14.67 14.41
N PRO A 65 6.20 15.17 15.46
CA PRO A 65 5.60 16.14 16.36
C PRO A 65 5.53 17.50 15.66
N ILE A 66 4.32 17.94 15.32
CA ILE A 66 4.07 19.27 14.79
C ILE A 66 3.76 20.20 15.96
N VAL A 67 4.33 21.41 15.88
CA VAL A 67 4.39 22.38 16.97
C VAL A 67 2.99 22.75 17.49
N GLN A 68 2.77 22.50 18.79
CA GLN A 68 1.60 22.83 19.60
C GLN A 68 0.85 24.10 19.16
N GLN A 69 -0.31 23.90 18.55
CA GLN A 69 -1.36 24.90 18.41
C GLN A 69 -2.63 24.31 19.02
N ASP A 70 -2.77 24.44 20.35
CA ASP A 70 -4.02 24.19 21.07
C ASP A 70 -5.03 25.23 20.55
N SER A 71 -5.69 24.94 19.44
CA SER A 71 -6.61 25.88 18.81
C SER A 71 -7.89 26.03 19.65
N GLY A 72 -8.14 25.10 20.58
CA GLY A 72 -9.31 25.11 21.47
C GLY A 72 -10.63 25.05 20.69
N LYS A 73 -10.58 24.74 19.39
CA LYS A 73 -11.72 24.69 18.50
C LYS A 73 -12.47 23.38 18.69
N LEU A 74 -13.78 23.48 18.76
CA LEU A 74 -14.68 22.33 18.79
C LEU A 74 -15.18 22.07 17.39
N PHE A 75 -15.12 20.81 17.00
CA PHE A 75 -15.64 20.31 15.74
C PHE A 75 -16.76 19.32 16.02
N LEU A 76 -17.71 19.23 15.11
CA LEU A 76 -18.81 18.28 15.15
C LEU A 76 -18.49 17.15 14.18
N ALA A 77 -18.51 15.91 14.66
CA ALA A 77 -18.43 14.74 13.81
C ALA A 77 -19.63 14.71 12.86
N VAL A 78 -19.38 14.73 11.56
CA VAL A 78 -20.42 14.62 10.53
C VAL A 78 -20.60 13.20 10.04
N TYR A 79 -19.65 12.31 10.38
CA TYR A 79 -19.72 10.88 10.18
C TYR A 79 -19.24 10.15 11.43
N SER A 80 -19.72 8.92 11.62
CA SER A 80 -19.16 8.02 12.64
C SER A 80 -17.82 7.46 12.16
N TYR A 81 -16.86 7.34 13.07
CA TYR A 81 -15.56 6.73 12.84
C TYR A 81 -15.34 5.64 13.88
N ASP A 82 -15.26 4.41 13.40
CA ASP A 82 -15.02 3.18 14.17
C ASP A 82 -13.70 2.61 13.66
N SER A 83 -12.71 2.45 14.55
CA SER A 83 -11.40 1.92 14.19
C SER A 83 -10.93 0.97 15.27
N GLU A 84 -10.43 -0.20 14.84
CA GLU A 84 -9.84 -1.21 15.72
C GLU A 84 -8.35 -0.90 16.04
N GLU A 85 -7.77 0.16 15.46
CA GLU A 85 -6.36 0.50 15.62
C GLU A 85 -6.07 1.22 16.94
N ALA A 86 -5.03 0.75 17.65
CA ALA A 86 -4.62 1.30 18.93
C ALA A 86 -3.97 2.69 18.75
N GLY A 87 -4.77 3.74 18.93
CA GLY A 87 -4.33 5.13 18.74
C GLY A 87 -5.39 6.01 18.09
N ASP A 88 -6.39 5.40 17.47
CA ASP A 88 -7.48 6.08 16.78
C ASP A 88 -8.57 6.55 17.74
N LEU A 89 -9.24 7.65 17.39
CA LEU A 89 -10.33 8.21 18.17
C LEU A 89 -11.67 7.70 17.66
N GLU A 90 -12.32 6.80 18.37
CA GLU A 90 -13.67 6.35 18.02
C GLU A 90 -14.74 7.41 18.39
N PHE A 91 -15.61 7.75 17.45
CA PHE A 91 -16.74 8.68 17.66
C PHE A 91 -17.91 8.40 16.73
N ILE A 92 -19.07 8.94 17.07
CA ILE A 92 -20.29 8.83 16.26
C ILE A 92 -20.65 10.16 15.62
N GLU A 93 -21.40 10.12 14.52
CA GLU A 93 -22.01 11.31 13.92
C GLU A 93 -22.77 12.12 15.00
N GLY A 94 -22.47 13.41 15.07
CA GLY A 94 -23.00 14.36 16.05
C GLY A 94 -22.17 14.51 17.33
N ASP A 95 -21.08 13.76 17.50
CA ASP A 95 -20.17 13.96 18.63
C ASP A 95 -19.37 15.26 18.51
N GLU A 96 -19.15 15.93 19.64
CA GLU A 96 -18.23 17.06 19.71
C GLU A 96 -16.81 16.56 19.96
N ILE A 97 -15.87 16.97 19.10
CA ILE A 97 -14.46 16.62 19.17
C ILE A 97 -13.66 17.88 19.35
N LYS A 98 -12.85 17.91 20.41
CA LYS A 98 -11.87 18.97 20.63
C LYS A 98 -10.59 18.61 19.90
N VAL A 99 -10.25 19.35 18.85
CA VAL A 99 -8.97 19.17 18.15
C VAL A 99 -7.85 19.66 19.06
N LEU A 100 -6.91 18.76 19.36
CA LEU A 100 -5.73 19.01 20.19
C LEU A 100 -4.51 19.32 19.33
N GLU A 101 -4.34 18.61 18.22
CA GLU A 101 -3.17 18.71 17.34
C GLU A 101 -3.56 18.34 15.90
N GLU A 102 -3.13 19.14 14.93
CA GLU A 102 -3.24 18.81 13.51
C GLU A 102 -1.97 18.04 13.13
N ILE A 103 -2.08 16.72 12.88
CA ILE A 103 -0.92 15.87 12.58
C ILE A 103 -0.47 16.10 11.14
N ASP A 104 -1.42 16.19 10.20
CA ASP A 104 -1.16 16.54 8.80
C ASP A 104 -2.45 17.10 8.12
N GLU A 105 -2.46 17.16 6.78
CA GLU A 105 -3.58 17.68 5.99
C GLU A 105 -4.81 16.76 6.03
N ASN A 106 -4.65 15.49 6.41
CA ASN A 106 -5.64 14.44 6.41
C ASN A 106 -6.01 13.96 7.82
N TRP A 107 -5.10 14.05 8.80
CA TRP A 107 -5.25 13.48 10.15
C TRP A 107 -5.06 14.51 11.25
N TRP A 108 -6.01 14.54 12.19
CA TRP A 108 -5.95 15.35 13.40
C TRP A 108 -6.04 14.46 14.64
N ARG A 109 -5.40 14.88 15.72
CA ARG A 109 -5.58 14.33 17.05
C ARG A 109 -6.60 15.17 17.81
N GLY A 110 -7.56 14.49 18.44
CA GLY A 110 -8.56 15.17 19.26
C GLY A 110 -9.04 14.32 20.41
N GLU A 111 -9.86 14.96 21.24
CA GLU A 111 -10.54 14.35 22.37
C GLU A 111 -12.05 14.35 22.10
N CYS A 112 -12.67 13.18 22.12
CA CYS A 112 -14.13 13.07 22.01
C CYS A 112 -14.76 13.51 23.34
N VAL A 113 -15.59 14.54 23.32
CA VAL A 113 -16.23 15.09 24.52
C VAL A 113 -17.19 14.07 25.16
N ARG A 114 -17.81 13.20 24.34
CA ARG A 114 -18.74 12.17 24.81
C ARG A 114 -18.04 11.05 25.58
N THR A 115 -16.94 10.52 25.04
CA THR A 115 -16.25 9.34 25.61
C THR A 115 -15.05 9.72 26.48
N GLY A 116 -14.50 10.93 26.32
CA GLY A 116 -13.25 11.36 26.93
C GLY A 116 -12.01 10.65 26.38
N GLN A 117 -12.16 9.87 25.31
CA GLN A 117 -11.03 9.22 24.64
C GLN A 117 -10.26 10.26 23.82
N THR A 118 -8.96 10.03 23.69
CA THR A 118 -8.07 10.80 22.83
C THR A 118 -7.46 9.88 21.80
N GLY A 119 -7.40 10.32 20.56
CA GLY A 119 -6.81 9.55 19.48
C GLY A 119 -6.71 10.38 18.21
N ILE A 120 -6.22 9.74 17.15
CA ILE A 120 -6.12 10.33 15.81
C ILE A 120 -7.37 10.00 15.00
N PHE A 121 -7.76 10.91 14.12
CA PHE A 121 -8.90 10.73 13.27
C PHE A 121 -8.78 11.60 12.01
N PRO A 122 -9.44 11.20 10.91
CA PRO A 122 -9.33 11.93 9.67
C PRO A 122 -10.12 13.26 9.74
N CYS A 123 -9.50 14.37 9.38
CA CYS A 123 -10.05 15.73 9.55
C CYS A 123 -11.35 15.97 8.75
N ASN A 124 -11.57 15.21 7.68
CA ASN A 124 -12.77 15.27 6.84
C ASN A 124 -14.01 14.61 7.48
N TYR A 125 -13.87 13.97 8.64
CA TYR A 125 -15.00 13.39 9.38
C TYR A 125 -15.64 14.39 10.33
N VAL A 126 -15.06 15.59 10.45
CA VAL A 126 -15.53 16.62 11.37
C VAL A 126 -15.66 17.96 10.66
N GLU A 127 -16.65 18.75 11.06
CA GLU A 127 -16.85 20.12 10.59
C GLU A 127 -16.74 21.09 11.76
N GLU A 128 -16.23 22.31 11.53
CA GLU A 128 -16.09 23.31 12.59
C GLU A 128 -17.48 23.61 13.21
N SER A 129 -17.60 23.43 14.52
CA SER A 129 -18.86 23.66 15.23
C SER A 129 -19.11 25.17 15.27
N VAL A 130 -19.89 25.67 14.31
CA VAL A 130 -20.21 27.10 14.13
C VAL A 130 -21.17 27.62 15.21
N ASN A 131 -20.78 27.53 16.48
CA ASN A 131 -21.54 28.13 17.55
C ASN A 131 -20.96 29.48 17.95
N GLY A 132 -21.09 30.45 17.05
CA GLY A 132 -20.92 31.87 17.38
C GLY A 132 -20.31 32.73 16.26
N THR A 133 -21.18 33.25 15.39
CA THR A 133 -21.01 34.45 14.54
C THR A 133 -20.62 34.23 13.06
N ALA A 134 -21.66 34.20 12.21
CA ALA A 134 -21.76 34.75 10.85
C ALA A 134 -20.59 34.64 9.86
N ALA A 135 -20.87 33.89 8.78
CA ALA A 135 -20.43 34.04 7.39
C ALA A 135 -19.00 33.62 7.04
N SER A 136 -18.87 32.56 6.23
CA SER A 136 -18.20 32.56 4.90
C SER A 136 -17.94 31.14 4.34
N VAL A 137 -18.39 30.91 3.08
CA VAL A 137 -17.70 30.13 1.99
C VAL A 137 -17.68 28.59 2.12
N ASP A 138 -18.49 27.86 1.34
CA ASP A 138 -18.19 27.29 0.00
C ASP A 138 -17.09 26.22 0.03
N THR A 139 -17.42 24.93 0.27
CA THR A 139 -16.69 23.78 -0.30
C THR A 139 -17.53 22.48 -0.29
N GLY A 140 -18.75 22.52 -0.82
CA GLY A 140 -19.60 21.33 -0.93
C GLY A 140 -19.57 20.73 -2.34
N LYS A 141 -18.53 19.95 -2.69
CA LYS A 141 -18.63 19.04 -3.86
C LYS A 141 -17.57 17.93 -4.04
N ALA A 142 -16.55 17.82 -3.20
CA ALA A 142 -15.51 16.79 -3.39
C ALA A 142 -15.70 15.53 -2.51
N ALA A 143 -16.46 15.63 -1.43
CA ALA A 143 -16.51 14.60 -0.38
C ALA A 143 -17.36 13.36 -0.71
N GLU A 144 -18.29 13.45 -1.66
CA GLU A 144 -19.27 12.37 -1.92
C GLU A 144 -18.65 11.20 -2.72
N GLU A 145 -17.61 11.43 -3.53
CA GLU A 145 -17.01 10.40 -4.41
C GLU A 145 -15.92 9.57 -3.72
N GLU A 146 -15.31 10.09 -2.64
CA GLU A 146 -14.19 9.43 -1.94
C GLU A 146 -14.64 8.64 -0.70
N ALA A 147 -15.74 9.05 -0.05
CA ALA A 147 -16.38 8.27 1.01
C ALA A 147 -16.98 6.94 0.48
N GLU A 148 -17.39 6.89 -0.80
CA GLU A 148 -17.82 5.65 -1.45
C GLU A 148 -16.64 4.69 -1.68
N ARG A 149 -15.43 5.21 -1.93
CA ARG A 149 -14.21 4.39 -2.08
C ARG A 149 -13.74 3.80 -0.74
N ALA A 150 -13.89 4.54 0.36
CA ALA A 150 -13.57 4.02 1.69
C ALA A 150 -14.54 2.90 2.10
N ARG A 151 -15.84 3.04 1.83
CA ARG A 151 -16.83 1.96 2.07
C ARG A 151 -16.61 0.74 1.17
N ALA A 152 -16.15 0.94 -0.06
CA ALA A 152 -15.80 -0.16 -0.96
C ALA A 152 -14.59 -0.99 -0.46
N ALA A 153 -13.64 -0.35 0.22
CA ALA A 153 -12.49 -1.04 0.81
C ALA A 153 -12.87 -1.93 2.01
N GLU A 154 -13.86 -1.50 2.80
CA GLU A 154 -14.39 -2.26 3.94
C GLU A 154 -15.17 -3.52 3.49
N GLU A 155 -15.97 -3.42 2.41
CA GLU A 155 -16.68 -4.56 1.83
C GLU A 155 -15.72 -5.62 1.23
N GLU A 156 -14.58 -5.19 0.68
CA GLU A 156 -13.56 -6.10 0.14
C GLU A 156 -12.79 -6.84 1.26
N ALA A 157 -12.53 -6.15 2.38
CA ALA A 157 -11.90 -6.75 3.55
C ALA A 157 -12.83 -7.77 4.26
N GLU A 158 -14.12 -7.50 4.35
CA GLU A 158 -15.10 -8.44 4.92
C GLU A 158 -15.27 -9.69 4.03
N ARG A 159 -15.30 -9.50 2.69
CA ARG A 159 -15.29 -10.62 1.73
C ARG A 159 -14.03 -11.47 1.81
N ALA A 160 -12.87 -10.86 2.07
CA ALA A 160 -11.62 -11.58 2.25
C ALA A 160 -11.63 -12.43 3.53
N ARG A 161 -12.13 -11.89 4.66
CA ARG A 161 -12.27 -12.65 5.92
C ARG A 161 -13.28 -13.79 5.82
N ALA A 162 -14.40 -13.57 5.10
CA ALA A 162 -15.41 -14.61 4.89
C ALA A 162 -14.93 -15.76 3.99
N ALA A 163 -14.08 -15.46 3.00
CA ALA A 163 -13.51 -16.48 2.11
C ALA A 163 -12.50 -17.40 2.83
N GLU A 164 -11.79 -16.89 3.83
CA GLU A 164 -10.84 -17.68 4.62
C GLU A 164 -11.55 -18.69 5.54
N GLU A 165 -12.70 -18.31 6.12
CA GLU A 165 -13.48 -19.19 7.00
C GLU A 165 -14.19 -20.33 6.24
N GLU A 166 -14.56 -20.12 4.97
CA GLU A 166 -15.17 -21.17 4.14
C GLU A 166 -14.13 -22.21 3.66
N ALA A 167 -12.87 -21.80 3.46
CA ALA A 167 -11.78 -22.69 3.09
C ALA A 167 -11.34 -23.62 4.23
N GLU A 168 -11.54 -23.22 5.49
CA GLU A 168 -11.17 -24.03 6.66
C GLU A 168 -12.27 -25.05 7.07
N ARG A 169 -13.51 -24.86 6.58
CA ARG A 169 -14.64 -25.78 6.85
C ARG A 169 -14.85 -26.86 5.77
N ALA A 170 -14.13 -26.80 4.66
CA ALA A 170 -14.19 -27.77 3.55
C ALA A 170 -13.18 -28.91 3.73
#